data_AF-A0A249T0B0-F1
#
_entry.id   AF-A0A249T0B0-F1
#
_cell.length_a   1.000
_cell.length_b   1.000
_cell.length_c   1.000
_cell.angle_alpha   90.00
_cell.angle_beta   90.00
_cell.angle_gamma   90.00
#
_symmetry.space_group_name_H-M   'P 1'
#
loop_
_entity.id
_entity.type
_entity.pdbx_description
1 polymer ?
#
loop_
_entity_poly.entity_id
_entity_poly.type
_entity_poly.pdbx_seq_one_letter_code
_entity_poly.pdbx_strand_id
1 'polypeptide(L)'
;MIQHEIKPSILLSIFKRKGGEGLLTRIIYESNDQTYVNQLALLEPTESALICCRQDESNWVLLTDKRILEQKGAALFSLYFTEMADVTLALRGEQTENGPPKGNFTRLKLKDKQDKEYIISVEAGASFQGLLQVLHYIIGKK
;
A
#
# COMPACT_ATOMS: atom_id res chain seq x y z
N MET A 1 1.98 -13.37 -23.07
CA MET A 1 1.05 -12.71 -22.12
C MET A 1 1.42 -11.25 -22.05
N ILE A 2 0.58 -10.36 -22.57
CA ILE A 2 0.82 -8.92 -22.45
C ILE A 2 0.35 -8.52 -21.06
N GLN A 3 1.29 -8.27 -20.14
CA GLN A 3 0.95 -7.62 -18.88
C GLN A 3 0.55 -6.20 -19.23
N HIS A 4 -0.72 -5.83 -18.99
CA HIS A 4 -1.11 -4.44 -19.09
C HIS A 4 -0.42 -3.67 -17.97
N GLU A 5 0.58 -2.89 -18.34
CA GLU A 5 1.29 -2.00 -17.43
C GLU A 5 0.29 -1.00 -16.84
N ILE A 6 0.11 -1.05 -15.52
CA ILE A 6 -0.84 -0.18 -14.83
C ILE A 6 -0.21 1.19 -14.74
N LYS A 7 -0.81 2.17 -15.42
CA LYS A 7 -0.27 3.53 -15.42
C LYS A 7 -0.29 4.14 -14.01
N PRO A 8 0.85 4.66 -13.50
CA PRO A 8 0.93 5.37 -12.22
C PRO A 8 -0.17 6.42 -12.00
N SER A 9 -0.47 7.19 -13.04
CA SER A 9 -1.48 8.25 -13.00
C SER A 9 -2.90 7.75 -12.69
N ILE A 10 -3.23 6.53 -13.09
CA ILE A 10 -4.53 5.92 -12.79
C ILE A 10 -4.60 5.55 -11.31
N LEU A 11 -3.55 4.93 -10.76
CA LEU A 11 -3.48 4.55 -9.35
C LEU A 11 -3.59 5.78 -8.44
N LEU A 12 -2.82 6.82 -8.73
CA LEU A 12 -2.89 8.09 -8.00
C LEU A 12 -4.26 8.76 -8.13
N SER A 13 -4.91 8.68 -9.31
CA SER A 13 -6.27 9.20 -9.50
C SER A 13 -7.32 8.44 -8.67
N ILE A 14 -7.19 7.12 -8.55
CA ILE A 14 -8.07 6.31 -7.68
C ILE A 14 -7.87 6.70 -6.23
N PHE A 15 -6.62 6.77 -5.78
CA PHE A 15 -6.28 7.16 -4.41
C PHE A 15 -6.87 8.53 -4.05
N LYS A 16 -6.65 9.55 -4.91
CA LYS A 16 -7.16 10.91 -4.71
C LYS A 16 -8.69 11.00 -4.70
N ARG A 17 -9.40 10.14 -5.45
CA ARG A 17 -10.87 10.17 -5.56
C ARG A 17 -11.58 9.37 -4.47
N LYS A 18 -10.97 8.28 -4.00
CA LYS A 18 -11.61 7.32 -3.08
C LYS A 18 -11.10 7.43 -1.65
N GLY A 19 -10.01 8.15 -1.45
CA GLY A 19 -9.38 8.37 -0.16
C GLY A 19 -8.62 9.67 -0.18
N GLY A 20 -7.37 9.63 0.27
CA GLY A 20 -6.46 10.77 0.17
C GLY A 20 -5.28 10.65 1.10
N GLU A 21 -4.40 11.64 0.99
CA GLU A 21 -3.28 11.80 1.91
C GLU A 21 -3.77 12.05 3.35
N GLY A 22 -2.95 11.67 4.31
CA GLY A 22 -3.19 11.81 5.75
C GLY A 22 -1.96 12.37 6.45
N LEU A 23 -1.88 12.23 7.77
CA LEU A 23 -0.72 12.66 8.55
C LEU A 23 0.52 11.84 8.21
N LEU A 24 0.37 10.52 8.00
CA LEU A 24 1.44 9.58 7.72
C LEU A 24 1.51 9.18 6.25
N THR A 25 0.37 9.26 5.54
CA THR A 25 0.24 8.82 4.16
C THR A 25 0.35 9.99 3.21
N ARG A 26 1.35 9.97 2.33
CA ARG A 26 1.58 11.02 1.32
C ARG A 26 1.78 10.42 -0.06
N ILE A 27 1.41 11.19 -1.08
CA ILE A 27 1.79 10.90 -2.45
C ILE A 27 3.22 11.40 -2.66
N ILE A 28 4.04 10.58 -3.31
CA ILE A 28 5.40 10.94 -3.66
C ILE A 28 5.39 11.68 -4.99
N TYR A 29 6.04 12.84 -5.00
CA TYR A 29 6.24 13.70 -6.15
C TYR A 29 7.73 14.05 -6.24
N GLU A 30 8.22 14.46 -7.41
CA GLU A 30 9.60 14.95 -7.57
C GLU A 30 9.91 16.08 -6.56
N SER A 31 8.94 16.92 -6.23
CA SER A 31 9.13 18.02 -5.27
C SER A 31 9.31 17.59 -3.81
N ASN A 32 9.01 16.33 -3.47
CA ASN A 32 9.14 15.82 -2.09
C ASN A 32 9.95 14.52 -1.99
N ASP A 33 10.56 14.06 -3.09
CA ASP A 33 11.27 12.77 -3.16
C ASP A 33 12.45 12.67 -2.19
N GLN A 34 13.14 13.79 -1.92
CA GLN A 34 14.24 13.90 -0.97
C GLN A 34 13.83 13.51 0.46
N THR A 35 12.53 13.58 0.75
CA THR A 35 11.97 13.15 2.03
C THR A 35 12.01 11.62 2.17
N TYR A 36 12.07 10.88 1.06
CA TYR A 36 11.92 9.43 1.01
C TYR A 36 13.15 8.71 0.45
N VAL A 37 14.33 9.34 0.46
CA VAL A 37 15.56 8.82 -0.19
C VAL A 37 15.85 7.36 0.19
N ASN A 38 15.68 7.00 1.46
CA ASN A 38 15.94 5.64 1.93
C ASN A 38 14.96 4.63 1.32
N GLN A 39 13.69 4.99 1.22
CA GLN A 39 12.65 4.14 0.62
C GLN A 39 12.85 4.04 -0.90
N LEU A 40 13.22 5.15 -1.55
CA LEU A 40 13.48 5.21 -2.99
C LEU A 40 14.72 4.42 -3.41
N ALA A 41 15.72 4.31 -2.53
CA ALA A 41 16.92 3.51 -2.77
C ALA A 41 16.64 1.99 -2.91
N LEU A 42 15.46 1.52 -2.49
CA LEU A 42 15.05 0.11 -2.60
C LEU A 42 14.35 -0.23 -3.93
N LEU A 43 14.10 0.78 -4.76
CA LEU A 43 13.37 0.61 -6.01
C LEU A 43 14.24 0.04 -7.12
N GLU A 44 13.63 -0.74 -7.99
CA GLU A 44 14.27 -1.10 -9.26
C GLU A 44 14.39 0.13 -10.18
N PRO A 45 15.35 0.17 -11.13
CA PRO A 45 15.54 1.31 -12.02
C PRO A 45 14.32 1.73 -12.88
N THR A 46 13.34 0.84 -13.04
CA THR A 46 12.11 1.06 -13.82
C THR A 46 10.86 1.08 -12.94
N GLU A 47 11.03 1.20 -11.64
CA GLU A 47 9.95 1.21 -10.66
C GLU A 47 9.74 2.62 -10.12
N SER A 48 8.48 3.07 -10.12
CA SER A 48 8.10 4.41 -9.65
C SER A 48 7.39 4.32 -8.30
N ALA A 49 7.92 5.01 -7.29
CA ALA A 49 7.21 5.18 -6.02
C ALA A 49 6.00 6.10 -6.19
N LEU A 50 4.88 5.72 -5.57
CA LEU A 50 3.59 6.42 -5.73
C LEU A 50 3.07 6.98 -4.40
N ILE A 51 2.91 6.12 -3.40
CA ILE A 51 2.27 6.46 -2.13
C ILE A 51 3.10 5.85 -1.01
N CYS A 52 3.42 6.65 0.01
CA CYS A 52 4.15 6.19 1.19
C CYS A 52 3.34 6.50 2.45
N CYS A 53 3.07 5.48 3.26
CA CYS A 53 2.58 5.62 4.62
C CYS A 53 3.76 5.42 5.57
N ARG A 54 4.31 6.51 6.12
CA ARG A 54 5.54 6.47 6.92
C ARG A 54 5.29 6.97 8.33
N GLN A 55 5.51 6.11 9.31
CA GLN A 55 5.58 6.50 10.71
C GLN A 55 6.98 7.00 11.08
N ASP A 56 8.01 6.25 10.65
CA ASP A 56 9.42 6.59 10.81
C ASP A 56 10.27 5.83 9.75
N GLU A 57 11.59 5.97 9.79
CA GLU A 57 12.50 5.36 8.79
C GLU A 57 12.52 3.82 8.82
N SER A 58 12.10 3.20 9.92
CA SER A 58 12.05 1.74 10.10
C SER A 58 10.62 1.19 10.10
N ASN A 59 9.60 2.03 10.00
CA ASN A 59 8.19 1.63 10.00
C ASN A 59 7.43 2.39 8.92
N TRP A 60 7.30 1.77 7.74
CA TRP A 60 6.63 2.36 6.60
C TRP A 60 6.08 1.32 5.63
N VAL A 61 5.08 1.73 4.86
CA VAL A 61 4.55 1.01 3.70
C VAL A 61 4.71 1.89 2.47
N LEU A 62 5.34 1.36 1.43
CA LEU A 62 5.51 2.02 0.14
C LEU A 62 4.76 1.25 -0.93
N LEU A 63 3.86 1.96 -1.62
CA LEU A 63 3.21 1.48 -2.83
C LEU A 63 3.92 2.06 -4.05
N THR A 64 4.30 1.18 -4.98
CA THR A 64 4.90 1.54 -6.26
C THR A 64 3.94 1.21 -7.40
N ASP A 65 4.36 1.41 -8.63
CA ASP A 65 3.66 0.94 -9.82
C ASP A 65 3.78 -0.57 -10.07
N LYS A 66 4.64 -1.27 -9.33
CA LYS A 66 4.88 -2.71 -9.49
C LYS A 66 4.53 -3.57 -8.28
N ARG A 67 4.67 -3.05 -7.06
CA ARG A 67 4.60 -3.85 -5.83
C ARG A 67 4.25 -3.00 -4.60
N ILE A 68 4.04 -3.70 -3.49
CA ILE A 68 4.08 -3.12 -2.15
C ILE A 68 5.39 -3.53 -1.49
N LEU A 69 6.00 -2.59 -0.78
CA LEU A 69 7.10 -2.78 0.14
C LEU A 69 6.62 -2.38 1.56
N GLU A 70 6.98 -3.16 2.57
CA GLU A 70 6.77 -2.78 3.97
C GLU A 70 8.07 -2.98 4.74
N GLN A 71 8.51 -1.94 5.44
CA GLN A 71 9.55 -2.06 6.46
C GLN A 71 8.90 -2.04 7.84
N LYS A 72 9.23 -3.03 8.67
CA LYS A 72 8.82 -3.11 10.06
C LYS A 72 10.00 -3.49 10.94
N GLY A 73 10.61 -2.49 11.58
CA GLY A 73 11.86 -2.65 12.30
C GLY A 73 12.99 -3.04 11.35
N ALA A 74 13.58 -4.21 11.52
CA ALA A 74 14.63 -4.74 10.64
C ALA A 74 14.08 -5.61 9.49
N ALA A 75 12.80 -5.95 9.51
CA ALA A 75 12.19 -6.81 8.50
C ALA A 75 11.73 -5.99 7.29
N LEU A 76 12.14 -6.41 6.09
CA LEU A 76 11.65 -5.89 4.82
C LEU A 76 10.78 -6.95 4.14
N PHE A 77 9.54 -6.58 3.86
CA PHE A 77 8.59 -7.36 3.08
C PHE A 77 8.40 -6.73 1.69
N SER A 78 8.21 -7.57 0.68
CA SER A 78 7.91 -7.16 -0.69
C SER A 78 6.92 -8.13 -1.32
N LEU A 79 5.92 -7.61 -2.02
CA LEU A 79 4.96 -8.41 -2.78
C LEU A 79 4.64 -7.73 -4.11
N TYR A 80 5.02 -8.38 -5.22
CA TYR A 80 4.69 -7.88 -6.53
C TYR A 80 3.20 -7.97 -6.82
N PHE A 81 2.68 -6.96 -7.50
CA PHE A 81 1.28 -6.97 -7.92
C PHE A 81 0.98 -8.16 -8.79
N THR A 82 1.92 -8.64 -9.61
CA THR A 82 1.75 -9.85 -10.44
C THR A 82 1.51 -11.11 -9.61
N GLU A 83 2.00 -11.17 -8.38
CA GLU A 83 1.92 -12.30 -7.44
C GLU A 83 0.72 -12.20 -6.49
N MET A 84 0.16 -10.99 -6.28
CA MET A 84 -0.96 -10.75 -5.38
C MET A 84 -2.27 -11.35 -5.88
N ALA A 85 -2.89 -12.27 -5.16
CA ALA A 85 -4.17 -12.86 -5.54
C ALA A 85 -5.37 -12.07 -5.01
N ASP A 86 -5.29 -11.52 -3.80
CA ASP A 86 -6.43 -10.87 -3.14
C ASP A 86 -5.99 -9.81 -2.11
N VAL A 87 -6.89 -8.87 -1.81
CA VAL A 87 -6.75 -7.86 -0.75
C VAL A 87 -8.05 -7.70 0.01
N THR A 88 -7.98 -7.84 1.33
CA THR A 88 -9.15 -7.76 2.23
C THR A 88 -8.82 -7.00 3.51
N LEU A 89 -9.85 -6.67 4.29
CA LEU A 89 -9.68 -6.12 5.63
C LEU A 89 -9.14 -7.18 6.58
N ALA A 90 -8.14 -6.85 7.41
CA ALA A 90 -7.63 -7.75 8.43
C ALA A 90 -8.49 -7.74 9.71
N LEU A 91 -9.75 -8.20 9.62
CA LEU A 91 -10.74 -8.10 10.70
C LEU A 91 -10.30 -8.69 12.05
N ARG A 92 -9.53 -9.79 12.05
CA ARG A 92 -9.09 -10.45 13.30
C ARG A 92 -8.12 -9.59 14.11
N GLY A 93 -7.30 -8.75 13.47
CA GLY A 93 -6.34 -7.88 14.13
C GLY A 93 -6.91 -6.50 14.51
N GLU A 94 -8.14 -6.22 14.10
CA GLU A 94 -8.85 -4.95 14.27
C GLU A 94 -9.96 -5.06 15.33
N GLN A 95 -10.27 -6.27 15.81
CA GLN A 95 -11.26 -6.44 16.87
C GLN A 95 -10.73 -5.90 18.21
N THR A 96 -11.49 -4.98 18.80
CA THR A 96 -11.32 -4.57 20.21
C THR A 96 -12.35 -5.30 21.07
N GLU A 97 -12.20 -5.27 22.40
CA GLU A 97 -13.21 -5.80 23.33
C GLU A 97 -14.61 -5.18 23.11
N ASN A 98 -14.69 -4.02 22.44
CA ASN A 98 -15.92 -3.30 22.12
C ASN A 98 -16.46 -3.56 20.70
N GLY A 99 -15.97 -4.61 20.03
CA GLY A 99 -16.30 -4.91 18.63
C GLY A 99 -15.37 -4.24 17.61
N PRO A 100 -15.64 -4.39 16.30
CA PRO A 100 -14.81 -3.79 15.26
C PRO A 100 -14.89 -2.25 15.33
N PRO A 101 -13.77 -1.53 15.18
CA PRO A 101 -13.77 -0.07 15.15
C PRO A 101 -14.69 0.40 14.03
N LYS A 102 -15.57 1.36 14.34
CA LYS A 102 -16.51 1.96 13.37
C LYS A 102 -15.72 2.69 12.28
N GLY A 103 -15.28 1.97 11.26
CA GLY A 103 -14.63 2.53 10.06
C GLY A 103 -13.16 2.93 10.19
N ASN A 104 -12.53 2.75 11.36
CA ASN A 104 -11.12 3.11 11.59
C ASN A 104 -10.19 1.91 11.44
N PHE A 105 -10.25 1.24 10.30
CA PHE A 105 -9.33 0.14 10.00
C PHE A 105 -7.94 0.68 9.67
N THR A 106 -6.91 -0.04 10.09
CA THR A 106 -5.50 0.28 9.81
C THR A 106 -4.79 -0.86 9.09
N ARG A 107 -5.36 -2.08 9.07
CA ARG A 107 -4.66 -3.27 8.58
C ARG A 107 -5.33 -3.87 7.36
N LEU A 108 -4.52 -4.08 6.33
CA LEU A 108 -4.89 -4.77 5.11
C LEU A 108 -4.27 -6.17 5.12
N LYS A 109 -5.08 -7.17 4.77
CA LYS A 109 -4.62 -8.52 4.50
C LYS A 109 -4.40 -8.69 3.01
N LEU A 110 -3.16 -8.92 2.62
CA LEU A 110 -2.75 -9.27 1.27
C LEU A 110 -2.62 -10.79 1.19
N LYS A 111 -3.06 -11.37 0.09
CA LYS A 111 -2.91 -12.81 -0.17
C LYS A 111 -2.19 -12.98 -1.50
N ASP A 112 -1.17 -13.82 -1.56
CA ASP A 112 -0.50 -14.15 -2.82
C ASP A 112 -1.16 -15.35 -3.54
N LYS A 113 -0.69 -15.64 -4.75
CA LYS A 113 -1.17 -16.77 -5.58
C LYS A 113 -0.87 -18.16 -5.00
N GLN A 114 -0.06 -18.26 -3.95
CA GLN A 114 0.26 -19.50 -3.24
C GLN A 114 -0.55 -19.62 -1.94
N ASP A 115 -1.60 -18.80 -1.81
CA ASP A 115 -2.46 -18.68 -0.65
C ASP A 115 -1.77 -18.18 0.64
N LYS A 116 -0.54 -17.66 0.55
CA LYS A 116 0.15 -17.10 1.71
C LYS A 116 -0.38 -15.71 2.02
N GLU A 117 -0.65 -15.47 3.30
CA GLU A 117 -1.24 -14.23 3.81
C GLU A 117 -0.19 -13.33 4.46
N TYR A 118 -0.34 -12.02 4.22
CA TYR A 118 0.51 -10.98 4.76
C TYR A 118 -0.38 -9.86 5.30
N ILE A 119 0.02 -9.25 6.42
CA ILE A 119 -0.71 -8.14 7.03
C ILE A 119 0.17 -6.91 6.97
N ILE A 120 -0.29 -5.87 6.26
CA ILE A 120 0.36 -4.56 6.27
C ILE A 120 -0.45 -3.57 7.11
N SER A 121 0.24 -2.62 7.74
CA SER A 121 -0.40 -1.55 8.53
C SER A 121 -0.26 -0.20 7.84
N VAL A 122 -1.37 0.53 7.71
CA VAL A 122 -1.47 1.83 7.06
C VAL A 122 -2.29 2.79 7.91
N GLU A 123 -2.24 4.07 7.57
CA GLU A 123 -3.03 5.11 8.25
C GLU A 123 -4.54 4.89 8.08
N ALA A 124 -5.28 4.99 9.18
CA ALA A 124 -6.74 4.87 9.19
C ALA A 124 -7.46 5.95 8.36
N GLY A 125 -8.77 5.75 8.15
CA GLY A 125 -9.64 6.74 7.55
C GLY A 125 -9.51 6.81 6.02
N ALA A 126 -9.44 8.01 5.47
CA ALA A 126 -9.44 8.22 4.02
C ALA A 126 -8.21 7.57 3.35
N SER A 127 -7.04 7.61 3.97
CA SER A 127 -5.83 6.99 3.44
C SER A 127 -5.98 5.47 3.32
N PHE A 128 -6.50 4.82 4.35
CA PHE A 128 -6.84 3.39 4.32
C PHE A 128 -7.79 3.06 3.16
N GLN A 129 -8.91 3.79 3.04
CA GLN A 129 -9.90 3.54 1.99
C GLN A 129 -9.32 3.74 0.60
N GLY A 130 -8.51 4.79 0.40
CA GLY A 130 -7.82 5.05 -0.85
C GLY A 130 -6.89 3.90 -1.23
N LEU A 131 -6.05 3.43 -0.30
CA LEU A 131 -5.12 2.32 -0.53
C LEU A 131 -5.87 1.02 -0.84
N LEU A 132 -6.91 0.68 -0.09
CA LEU A 132 -7.73 -0.50 -0.35
C LEU A 132 -8.31 -0.48 -1.77
N GLN A 133 -8.86 0.65 -2.20
CA GLN A 133 -9.45 0.79 -3.54
C GLN A 133 -8.41 0.73 -4.66
N VAL A 134 -7.21 1.27 -4.43
CA VAL A 134 -6.07 1.12 -5.36
C VAL A 134 -5.69 -0.35 -5.52
N LEU A 135 -5.57 -1.09 -4.43
CA LEU A 135 -5.20 -2.51 -4.47
C LEU A 135 -6.29 -3.38 -5.11
N HIS A 136 -7.57 -3.10 -4.83
CA HIS A 136 -8.68 -3.76 -5.52
C HIS A 136 -8.67 -3.50 -7.02
N TYR A 137 -8.37 -2.27 -7.44
CA TYR A 137 -8.23 -1.96 -8.87
C TYR A 137 -7.09 -2.74 -9.53
N ILE A 138 -5.94 -2.84 -8.86
CA ILE A 138 -4.78 -3.58 -9.35
C ILE A 138 -5.13 -5.06 -9.55
N ILE A 139 -5.79 -5.67 -8.57
CA ILE A 139 -6.17 -7.09 -8.63
C ILE A 139 -7.27 -7.33 -9.67
N GLY A 140 -8.27 -6.46 -9.76
CA GLY A 140 -9.39 -6.58 -10.70
C GLY A 140 -9.04 -6.34 -12.17
N LYS A 141 -7.80 -5.91 -12.47
CA LYS A 141 -7.29 -5.71 -13.83
C LYS A 141 -6.42 -6.85 -14.35
N LYS A 142 -6.25 -7.91 -13.56
CA LYS A 142 -5.48 -9.10 -13.93
C LYS A 142 -6.17 -10.00 -14.94
#